data_AF-A0A6G0WKU2-F1
#
_entry.id   AF-A0A6G0WKU2-F1
#
_cell.length_a   1.000
_cell.length_b   1.000
_cell.length_c   1.000
_cell.angle_alpha   90.00
_cell.angle_beta   90.00
_cell.angle_gamma   90.00
#
_symmetry.space_group_name_H-M   'P 1'
#
loop_
_entity.id
_entity.type
_entity.pdbx_description
1 polymer ?
#
loop_
_entity_poly.entity_id
_entity_poly.type
_entity_poly.pdbx_seq_one_letter_code
_entity_poly.pdbx_strand_id
1 'polypeptide(L)'
;MDEGCKMTMEDLTCAVCLEPLASPITLYCGHTFDRECLVHLVAKSCPMCRQCEIKPDVIVQPKNQLVYKIVLSMWSNASDEIARRGADHEHVRLKRLATFVQTPKKLSVVRVLSVQWGRIVLVFHSLSFPWNAVYGPEGIHEDEEIPCCTQFWSSIACTVVVAYLVATIFSLCIP
;
A
#
# COMPACT_ATOMS: atom_id res chain seq x y z
N MET A 1 7.25 -14.53 -31.23
CA MET A 1 8.48 -14.88 -30.51
C MET A 1 8.45 -14.04 -29.25
N ASP A 2 8.00 -14.63 -28.14
CA ASP A 2 8.07 -14.00 -26.82
C ASP A 2 9.54 -14.06 -26.38
N GLU A 3 10.29 -13.02 -26.71
CA GLU A 3 11.57 -12.72 -26.05
C GLU A 3 11.24 -12.36 -24.60
N GLY A 4 11.17 -13.38 -23.74
CA GLY A 4 11.01 -13.18 -22.31
C GLY A 4 12.07 -12.20 -21.80
N CYS A 5 11.67 -11.23 -20.98
CA CYS A 5 12.57 -10.21 -20.44
C CYS A 5 13.69 -10.87 -19.62
N LYS A 6 14.82 -11.13 -20.26
CA LYS A 6 16.00 -11.72 -19.63
C LYS A 6 16.79 -10.59 -19.00
N MET A 7 16.78 -10.52 -17.67
CA MET A 7 17.62 -9.57 -16.93
C MET A 7 19.09 -10.00 -17.00
N THR A 8 19.96 -9.09 -17.36
CA THR A 8 21.41 -9.34 -17.54
C THR A 8 22.22 -8.80 -16.36
N MET A 9 23.51 -9.17 -16.28
CA MET A 9 24.42 -8.60 -15.29
C MET A 9 24.61 -7.08 -15.50
N GLU A 10 24.53 -6.61 -16.74
CA GLU A 10 24.67 -5.20 -17.07
C GLU A 10 23.53 -4.36 -16.44
N ASP A 11 22.31 -4.90 -16.42
CA ASP A 11 21.14 -4.28 -15.79
C ASP A 11 21.25 -4.13 -14.26
N LEU A 12 22.13 -4.93 -13.65
CA LEU A 12 22.38 -4.97 -12.21
C LEU A 12 23.70 -4.31 -11.79
N THR A 13 24.33 -3.60 -12.73
CA THR A 13 25.57 -2.86 -12.52
C THR A 13 25.26 -1.36 -12.51
N CYS A 14 25.87 -0.60 -11.61
CA CYS A 14 25.64 0.83 -11.57
C CYS A 14 26.35 1.52 -12.75
N ALA A 15 25.62 2.25 -13.59
CA ALA A 15 26.19 2.99 -14.73
C ALA A 15 27.10 4.17 -14.34
N VAL A 16 27.28 4.48 -13.05
CA VAL A 16 28.15 5.56 -12.56
C VAL A 16 29.49 5.01 -12.04
N CYS A 17 29.46 4.05 -11.11
CA CYS A 17 30.70 3.44 -10.58
C CYS A 17 31.14 2.18 -11.33
N LEU A 18 30.30 1.65 -12.22
CA LEU A 18 30.55 0.42 -12.99
C LEU A 18 30.73 -0.84 -12.14
N GLU A 19 30.26 -0.81 -10.90
CA GLU A 19 30.30 -1.95 -9.98
C GLU A 19 28.89 -2.53 -9.75
N PRO A 20 28.78 -3.80 -9.29
CA PRO A 20 27.50 -4.38 -8.90
C PRO A 20 26.80 -3.54 -7.83
N LEU A 21 25.47 -3.47 -7.90
CA LEU A 21 24.64 -2.64 -7.03
C LEU A 21 24.66 -3.12 -5.56
N ALA A 22 25.33 -2.39 -4.68
CA ALA A 22 25.37 -2.69 -3.25
C ALA A 22 24.20 -2.05 -2.47
N SER A 23 23.75 -0.87 -2.87
CA SER A 23 22.58 -0.18 -2.32
C SER A 23 21.67 0.33 -3.45
N PRO A 24 20.95 -0.56 -4.16
CA PRO A 24 20.17 -0.20 -5.34
C PRO A 24 19.03 0.76 -5.00
N ILE A 25 18.95 1.87 -5.74
CA ILE A 25 17.85 2.83 -5.69
C ILE A 25 17.30 3.03 -7.10
N THR A 26 16.01 2.76 -7.25
CA THR A 26 15.30 2.87 -8.52
C THR A 26 14.65 4.25 -8.60
N LEU A 27 15.05 5.03 -9.60
CA LEU A 27 14.44 6.34 -9.89
C LEU A 27 13.06 6.16 -10.53
N TYR A 28 12.24 7.22 -10.54
CA TYR A 28 10.90 7.19 -11.15
C TYR A 28 10.87 6.85 -12.65
N CYS A 29 11.99 7.07 -13.33
CA CYS A 29 12.20 6.72 -14.73
C CYS A 29 12.61 5.23 -14.94
N GLY A 30 12.64 4.41 -13.88
CA GLY A 30 12.92 2.98 -13.93
C GLY A 30 14.40 2.59 -13.83
N HIS A 31 15.31 3.55 -13.96
CA HIS A 31 16.75 3.29 -13.86
C HIS A 31 17.22 3.11 -12.41
N THR A 32 18.07 2.12 -12.17
CA THR A 32 18.58 1.79 -10.84
C THR A 32 20.08 2.09 -10.73
N PHE A 33 20.50 2.71 -9.63
CA PHE A 33 21.89 3.07 -9.36
C PHE A 33 22.25 2.77 -7.91
N ASP A 34 23.54 2.82 -7.59
CA ASP A 34 23.98 2.81 -6.20
C ASP A 34 23.67 4.15 -5.53
N ARG A 35 23.23 4.11 -4.27
CA ARG A 35 22.86 5.29 -3.48
C ARG A 35 23.99 6.31 -3.42
N GLU A 36 25.20 5.86 -3.13
CA GLU A 36 26.34 6.75 -2.95
C GLU A 36 26.64 7.52 -4.24
N CYS A 37 26.44 6.90 -5.41
CA CYS A 37 26.52 7.57 -6.70
C CYS A 37 25.40 8.62 -6.88
N LEU A 38 24.16 8.28 -6.51
CA LEU A 38 23.02 9.20 -6.63
C LEU A 38 23.12 10.41 -5.71
N VAL A 39 23.73 10.27 -4.53
CA VAL A 39 23.91 11.38 -3.58
C VAL A 39 24.72 12.52 -4.19
N HIS A 40 25.72 12.20 -5.02
CA HIS A 40 26.53 13.20 -5.75
C HIS A 40 25.81 13.82 -6.97
N LEU A 41 24.65 13.28 -7.33
CA LEU A 41 23.87 13.65 -8.51
C LEU A 41 22.50 14.26 -8.14
N VAL A 42 22.26 14.56 -6.87
CA VAL A 42 21.04 15.27 -6.43
C VAL A 42 20.86 16.58 -7.20
N ALA A 43 19.62 16.89 -7.55
CA ALA A 43 19.21 18.03 -8.39
C ALA A 43 19.75 18.00 -9.83
N LYS A 44 20.32 16.88 -10.29
CA LYS A 44 20.67 16.65 -11.69
C LYS A 44 19.67 15.69 -12.33
N SER A 45 19.64 15.67 -13.66
CA SER A 45 18.87 14.69 -14.43
C SER A 45 19.52 13.31 -14.38
N CYS A 46 18.71 12.25 -14.53
CA CYS A 46 19.21 10.88 -14.60
C CYS A 46 20.29 10.72 -15.70
N PRO A 47 21.44 10.08 -15.39
CA PRO A 47 22.53 9.90 -16.34
C PRO A 47 22.15 9.10 -17.60
N MET A 48 21.18 8.19 -17.50
CA MET A 48 20.84 7.28 -18.60
C MET A 48 19.78 7.86 -19.55
N CYS A 49 18.67 8.40 -19.04
CA CYS A 49 17.59 8.90 -19.89
C CYS A 49 17.41 10.42 -19.89
N ARG A 50 17.99 11.14 -18.92
CA ARG A 50 17.86 12.61 -18.77
C ARG A 50 16.42 13.14 -18.60
N GLN A 51 15.43 12.26 -18.40
CA GLN A 51 14.00 12.62 -18.34
C GLN A 51 13.46 12.91 -16.93
N CYS A 52 14.20 12.53 -15.89
CA CYS A 52 13.78 12.59 -14.49
C CYS A 52 14.85 13.33 -13.68
N GLU A 53 14.43 14.24 -12.79
CA GLU A 53 15.32 14.90 -11.83
C GLU A 53 15.51 14.02 -10.57
N ILE A 54 16.74 13.94 -10.09
CA ILE A 54 17.10 13.18 -8.89
C ILE A 54 16.76 14.03 -7.67
N LYS A 55 15.72 13.61 -6.95
CA LYS A 55 15.24 14.28 -5.74
C LYS A 55 16.19 14.08 -4.55
N PRO A 56 16.24 15.01 -3.58
CA PRO A 56 17.13 14.91 -2.41
C PRO A 56 16.74 13.79 -1.43
N ASP A 57 15.57 13.17 -1.56
CA ASP A 57 15.14 12.07 -0.71
C ASP A 57 15.93 10.77 -0.95
N VAL A 58 16.55 10.59 -2.12
CA VAL A 58 17.43 9.44 -2.44
C VAL A 58 18.55 9.24 -1.42
N ILE A 59 18.94 10.32 -0.73
CA ILE A 59 19.97 10.34 0.31
C ILE A 59 19.63 9.39 1.47
N VAL A 60 18.34 9.27 1.81
CA VAL A 60 17.86 8.50 2.97
C VAL A 60 16.97 7.32 2.61
N GLN A 61 16.47 7.26 1.36
CA GLN A 61 15.60 6.18 0.90
C GLN A 61 16.21 4.80 1.20
N PRO A 62 15.46 3.79 1.66
CA PRO A 62 16.01 2.45 1.80
C PRO A 62 16.33 1.83 0.44
N LYS A 63 17.28 0.89 0.38
CA LYS A 63 17.58 0.16 -0.88
C LYS A 63 16.40 -0.70 -1.33
N ASN A 64 16.27 -0.90 -2.63
CA ASN A 64 15.36 -1.85 -3.22
C ASN A 64 15.82 -3.28 -2.88
N GLN A 65 15.19 -3.88 -1.87
CA GLN A 65 15.54 -5.20 -1.34
C GLN A 65 15.40 -6.31 -2.40
N LEU A 66 14.44 -6.21 -3.31
CA LEU A 66 14.24 -7.20 -4.37
C LEU A 66 15.44 -7.19 -5.32
N VAL A 67 15.78 -6.01 -5.86
CA VAL A 67 16.93 -5.86 -6.78
C VAL A 67 18.21 -6.31 -6.08
N TYR A 68 18.42 -5.91 -4.82
CA TYR A 68 19.59 -6.32 -4.05
C TYR A 68 19.72 -7.83 -3.91
N LYS A 69 18.63 -8.55 -3.61
CA LYS A 69 18.65 -10.02 -3.55
C LYS A 69 18.99 -10.65 -4.90
N ILE A 70 18.48 -10.09 -5.99
CA ILE A 70 18.79 -10.61 -7.32
C ILE A 70 20.27 -10.40 -7.66
N VAL A 71 20.83 -9.22 -7.34
CA VAL A 71 22.28 -8.94 -7.47
C VAL A 71 23.10 -9.99 -6.73
N LEU A 72 22.78 -10.28 -5.46
CA LEU A 72 23.50 -11.29 -4.69
C LEU A 72 23.41 -12.70 -5.31
N SER A 73 22.26 -13.05 -5.88
CA SER A 73 22.09 -14.34 -6.57
C SER A 73 22.85 -14.43 -7.90
N MET A 74 22.96 -13.32 -8.65
CA MET A 74 23.71 -13.28 -9.91
C MET A 74 25.22 -13.24 -9.69
N TRP A 75 25.71 -12.57 -8.64
CA TRP A 75 27.12 -12.53 -8.25
C TRP A 75 27.41 -13.46 -7.07
N SER A 76 27.10 -14.74 -7.19
CA SER A 76 27.36 -15.71 -6.11
C SER A 76 28.81 -15.64 -5.59
N ASN A 77 29.80 -15.58 -6.49
CA ASN A 77 31.23 -15.55 -6.16
C ASN A 77 31.70 -14.24 -5.50
N ALA A 78 30.98 -13.12 -5.68
CA ALA A 78 31.33 -11.82 -5.13
C ALA A 78 30.28 -11.30 -4.13
N SER A 79 29.34 -12.16 -3.73
CA SER A 79 28.18 -11.80 -2.91
C SER A 79 28.59 -11.23 -1.55
N ASP A 80 29.64 -11.77 -0.93
CA ASP A 80 30.18 -11.27 0.35
C ASP A 80 30.78 -9.86 0.24
N GLU A 81 31.48 -9.56 -0.86
CA GLU A 81 32.03 -8.22 -1.11
C GLU A 81 30.90 -7.20 -1.32
N ILE A 82 29.91 -7.56 -2.14
CA ILE A 82 28.73 -6.73 -2.40
C ILE A 82 27.96 -6.51 -1.09
N ALA A 83 27.85 -7.52 -0.24
CA ALA A 83 27.18 -7.43 1.04
C ALA A 83 27.92 -6.51 2.04
N ARG A 84 29.25 -6.58 2.09
CA ARG A 84 30.08 -5.66 2.89
C ARG A 84 29.89 -4.21 2.45
N ARG A 85 30.04 -3.91 1.17
CA ARG A 85 29.73 -2.58 0.61
C ARG A 85 28.30 -2.15 0.91
N GLY A 86 27.35 -3.09 0.80
CA GLY A 86 25.95 -2.86 1.07
C GLY A 86 25.65 -2.52 2.54
N ALA A 87 26.46 -3.01 3.48
CA ALA A 87 26.42 -2.65 4.90
C ALA A 87 27.05 -1.29 5.16
N ASP A 88 28.17 -0.98 4.51
CA ASP A 88 28.82 0.34 4.60
C ASP A 88 27.88 1.45 4.11
N HIS A 89 27.25 1.24 2.95
CA HIS A 89 26.28 2.18 2.39
C HIS A 89 25.06 2.36 3.31
N GLU A 90 24.65 1.30 4.00
CA GLU A 90 23.56 1.35 4.97
C GLU A 90 23.95 2.13 6.24
N HIS A 91 25.16 1.94 6.75
CA HIS A 91 25.69 2.72 7.87
C HIS A 91 25.74 4.22 7.52
N VAL A 92 26.22 4.57 6.32
CA VAL A 92 26.21 5.95 5.82
C VAL A 92 24.78 6.47 5.71
N ARG A 93 23.85 5.68 5.17
CA ARG A 93 22.42 6.05 5.06
C ARG A 93 21.82 6.37 6.43
N LEU A 94 22.07 5.54 7.45
CA LEU A 94 21.57 5.77 8.81
C LEU A 94 22.16 7.04 9.43
N LYS A 95 23.46 7.30 9.21
CA LYS A 95 24.10 8.55 9.64
C LYS A 95 23.44 9.77 9.00
N ARG A 96 23.16 9.72 7.69
CA ARG A 96 22.46 10.79 6.98
C ARG A 96 21.03 10.96 7.48
N LEU A 97 20.31 9.86 7.70
CA LEU A 97 18.93 9.85 8.21
C LEU A 97 18.82 10.55 9.57
N ALA A 98 19.77 10.33 10.49
CA ALA A 98 19.78 10.99 11.79
C ALA A 98 19.87 12.53 11.70
N THR A 99 20.50 13.04 10.64
CA THR A 99 20.66 14.49 10.37
C THR A 99 19.70 15.03 9.32
N PHE A 100 18.89 14.17 8.70
CA PHE A 100 18.09 14.55 7.55
C PHE A 100 16.86 15.34 7.98
N VAL A 101 16.89 16.64 7.74
CA VAL A 101 15.73 17.51 7.91
C VAL A 101 14.84 17.36 6.67
N GLN A 102 13.69 16.71 6.84
CA GLN A 102 12.65 16.79 5.82
C GLN A 102 12.13 18.22 5.76
N THR A 103 12.25 18.87 4.60
CA THR A 103 11.33 19.96 4.28
C THR A 103 9.92 19.40 4.42
N PRO A 104 9.00 20.04 5.14
CA PRO A 104 7.65 19.53 5.29
C PRO A 104 7.07 19.38 3.87
N LYS A 105 6.98 18.14 3.38
CA LYS A 105 6.07 17.82 2.29
C LYS A 105 4.74 18.34 2.79
N LYS A 106 4.09 19.21 2.01
CA LYS A 106 2.70 19.60 2.26
C LYS A 106 1.97 18.28 2.43
N LEU A 107 1.71 17.90 3.68
CA LEU A 107 1.02 16.67 3.97
C LEU A 107 -0.34 16.99 3.40
N SER A 108 -0.62 16.50 2.19
CA SER A 108 -2.00 16.38 1.77
C SER A 108 -2.58 15.54 2.88
N VAL A 109 -3.31 16.19 3.78
CA VAL A 109 -4.09 15.52 4.79
C VAL A 109 -4.99 14.64 3.95
N VAL A 110 -4.58 13.37 3.78
CA VAL A 110 -5.52 12.32 3.46
C VAL A 110 -6.37 12.35 4.71
N ARG A 111 -7.49 13.07 4.63
CA ARG A 111 -8.54 12.98 5.61
C ARG A 111 -8.92 11.51 5.52
N VAL A 112 -8.33 10.69 6.39
CA VAL A 112 -8.96 9.46 6.79
C VAL A 112 -10.24 9.95 7.42
N LEU A 113 -11.31 10.04 6.61
CA LEU A 113 -12.65 10.10 7.14
C LEU A 113 -12.74 8.82 7.96
N SER A 114 -12.51 8.96 9.26
CA SER A 114 -12.83 7.93 10.22
C SER A 114 -14.33 7.77 10.14
N VAL A 115 -14.77 6.93 9.22
CA VAL A 115 -16.14 6.46 9.17
C VAL A 115 -16.31 5.65 10.45
N GLN A 116 -16.83 6.29 11.49
CA GLN A 116 -17.25 5.56 12.68
C GLN A 116 -18.51 4.80 12.29
N TRP A 117 -18.32 3.62 11.73
CA TRP A 117 -19.38 2.70 11.33
C TRP A 117 -20.40 2.48 12.45
N GLY A 118 -19.97 2.56 13.73
CA GLY A 118 -20.87 2.52 14.88
C GLY A 118 -21.94 3.63 14.90
N ARG A 119 -21.65 4.84 14.41
CA ARG A 119 -22.64 5.93 14.32
C ARG A 119 -23.53 5.85 13.09
N ILE A 120 -23.00 5.34 11.97
CA ILE A 120 -23.81 5.10 10.76
C ILE A 120 -24.82 3.98 11.02
N VAL A 121 -24.41 2.90 11.68
CA VAL A 121 -25.31 1.79 12.07
C VAL A 121 -26.39 2.28 13.04
N LEU A 122 -26.07 3.16 13.99
CA LEU A 122 -27.07 3.76 14.89
C LEU A 122 -28.02 4.75 14.18
N VAL A 123 -27.54 5.49 13.17
CA VAL A 123 -28.40 6.32 12.32
C VAL A 123 -29.36 5.45 11.51
N PHE A 124 -28.92 4.30 10.98
CA PHE A 124 -29.83 3.33 10.34
C PHE A 124 -30.78 2.64 11.33
N HIS A 125 -30.34 2.42 12.58
CA HIS A 125 -31.21 1.91 13.64
C HIS A 125 -32.23 2.95 14.15
N SER A 126 -31.92 4.24 14.03
CA SER A 126 -32.82 5.35 14.37
C SER A 126 -33.69 5.80 13.20
N LEU A 127 -33.23 5.54 11.96
CA LEU A 127 -34.01 5.60 10.72
C LEU A 127 -34.73 4.27 10.46
N SER A 128 -34.97 3.44 11.50
CA SER A 128 -36.06 2.47 11.46
C SER A 128 -37.33 3.25 11.16
N PHE A 129 -37.61 3.30 9.86
CA PHE A 129 -38.73 3.92 9.22
C PHE A 129 -39.97 3.49 10.01
N PRO A 130 -40.81 4.45 10.43
CA PRO A 130 -42.06 4.12 11.06
C PRO A 130 -42.90 3.38 10.02
N TRP A 131 -42.96 2.06 10.14
CA TRP A 131 -43.83 1.19 9.34
C TRP A 131 -45.29 1.64 9.38
N ASN A 132 -45.66 2.37 10.44
CA ASN A 132 -46.96 3.00 10.67
C ASN A 132 -47.31 4.10 9.65
N ALA A 133 -46.36 4.60 8.84
CA ALA A 133 -46.63 5.60 7.80
C ALA A 133 -46.98 4.97 6.44
N VAL A 134 -46.64 3.70 6.22
CA VAL A 134 -46.99 2.95 4.99
C VAL A 134 -48.37 2.31 5.12
N TYR A 135 -48.74 1.86 6.31
CA TYR A 135 -50.04 1.24 6.57
C TYR A 135 -50.83 2.16 7.50
N GLY A 136 -51.62 3.06 6.91
CA GLY A 136 -52.69 3.72 7.65
C GLY A 136 -53.65 2.68 8.26
N PRO A 137 -54.55 3.08 9.17
CA PRO A 137 -55.46 2.16 9.86
C PRO A 137 -56.46 1.42 8.93
N GLU A 138 -56.45 1.74 7.64
CA GLU A 138 -57.24 1.10 6.59
C GLU A 138 -56.30 0.16 5.82
N GLY A 139 -56.41 -1.15 6.07
CA GLY A 139 -55.64 -2.19 5.40
C GLY A 139 -55.78 -2.19 3.87
N ILE A 140 -54.81 -2.81 3.19
CA ILE A 140 -54.71 -2.81 1.72
C ILE A 140 -55.65 -3.87 1.12
N HIS A 141 -56.39 -3.45 0.09
CA HIS A 141 -57.22 -4.25 -0.81
C HIS A 141 -56.35 -5.15 -1.71
N GLU A 142 -56.86 -6.33 -2.10
CA GLU A 142 -56.08 -7.46 -2.66
C GLU A 142 -55.44 -7.27 -4.07
N ASP A 143 -55.34 -6.05 -4.63
CA ASP A 143 -54.94 -5.86 -6.03
C ASP A 143 -53.69 -4.97 -6.26
N GLU A 144 -52.85 -4.74 -5.25
CA GLU A 144 -51.59 -3.98 -5.44
C GLU A 144 -50.34 -4.86 -5.24
N GLU A 145 -49.58 -5.06 -6.33
CA GLU A 145 -48.33 -5.83 -6.35
C GLU A 145 -47.29 -5.26 -5.36
N ILE A 146 -46.81 -6.12 -4.45
CA ILE A 146 -45.73 -5.80 -3.51
C ILE A 146 -44.41 -5.62 -4.30
N PRO A 147 -43.69 -4.49 -4.18
CA PRO A 147 -42.47 -4.29 -4.94
C PRO A 147 -41.34 -5.25 -4.48
N CYS A 148 -40.64 -5.82 -5.45
CA CYS A 148 -39.57 -6.84 -5.33
C CYS A 148 -38.47 -6.53 -4.29
N CYS A 149 -38.32 -5.27 -3.88
CA CYS A 149 -37.32 -4.82 -2.91
C CYS A 149 -37.63 -5.28 -1.45
N THR A 150 -38.88 -5.56 -1.08
CA THR A 150 -39.25 -5.95 0.29
C THR A 150 -38.90 -7.41 0.61
N GLN A 151 -38.89 -8.28 -0.40
CA GLN A 151 -38.52 -9.69 -0.26
C GLN A 151 -37.01 -9.89 -0.08
N PHE A 152 -36.18 -9.01 -0.62
CA PHE A 152 -34.72 -9.08 -0.46
C PHE A 152 -34.25 -8.63 0.92
N TRP A 153 -34.92 -7.64 1.51
CA TRP A 153 -34.52 -7.05 2.79
C TRP A 153 -34.96 -7.89 3.99
N SER A 154 -36.07 -8.62 3.89
CA SER A 154 -36.51 -9.56 4.92
C SER A 154 -35.54 -10.75 5.07
N SER A 155 -34.98 -11.24 3.97
CA SER A 155 -33.99 -12.32 3.98
C SER A 155 -32.69 -11.89 4.68
N ILE A 156 -32.16 -10.71 4.33
CA ILE A 156 -30.93 -10.18 4.93
C ILE A 156 -31.15 -9.90 6.42
N ALA A 157 -32.28 -9.29 6.80
CA ALA A 157 -32.60 -9.05 8.20
C ALA A 157 -32.69 -10.35 9.03
N CYS A 158 -33.34 -11.39 8.50
CA CYS A 158 -33.41 -12.70 9.15
C CYS A 158 -32.01 -13.32 9.36
N THR A 159 -31.14 -13.28 8.34
CA THR A 159 -29.80 -13.86 8.48
C THR A 159 -28.94 -13.16 9.55
N VAL A 160 -29.06 -11.83 9.66
CA VAL A 160 -28.32 -11.05 10.66
C VAL A 160 -28.84 -11.31 12.08
N VAL A 161 -30.15 -11.41 12.26
CA VAL A 161 -30.78 -11.69 13.56
C VAL A 161 -30.42 -13.11 14.05
N VAL A 162 -30.50 -14.12 13.17
CA VAL A 162 -30.14 -15.50 13.53
C VAL A 162 -28.67 -15.61 13.91
N ALA A 163 -27.77 -14.99 13.15
CA ALA A 163 -26.34 -14.99 13.45
C ALA A 163 -26.02 -14.35 14.81
N TYR A 164 -26.71 -13.26 15.15
CA TYR A 164 -26.55 -12.58 16.44
C TYR A 164 -27.04 -13.43 17.62
N LEU A 165 -28.20 -14.08 17.49
CA LEU A 165 -28.74 -14.97 18.54
C LEU A 165 -27.85 -16.20 18.76
N VAL A 166 -27.28 -16.77 17.70
CA VAL A 166 -26.32 -17.86 17.83
C VAL A 166 -25.06 -17.38 18.57
N ALA A 167 -24.52 -16.21 18.22
CA ALA A 167 -23.33 -15.66 18.88
C ALA A 167 -23.54 -15.35 20.38
N THR A 168 -24.72 -14.86 20.77
CA THR A 168 -25.03 -14.57 22.17
C THR A 168 -25.24 -15.84 22.99
N ILE A 169 -25.89 -16.87 22.44
CA ILE A 169 -26.05 -18.17 23.10
C ILE A 169 -24.69 -18.84 23.31
N PHE A 170 -23.81 -18.84 22.29
CA PHE A 170 -22.45 -19.35 22.44
C PHE A 170 -21.64 -18.58 23.49
N SER A 171 -21.85 -17.28 23.64
CA SER A 171 -21.17 -16.47 24.65
C SER A 171 -21.69 -16.69 26.07
N LEU A 172 -22.93 -17.17 26.24
CA LEU A 172 -23.55 -17.46 27.54
C LEU A 172 -23.31 -18.90 28.02
N CYS A 173 -22.95 -19.83 27.13
CA CYS A 173 -22.71 -21.24 27.45
C CYS A 173 -21.22 -21.62 27.66
N ILE A 174 -20.30 -20.65 27.62
CA ILE A 174 -18.88 -20.85 27.95
C ILE A 174 -18.66 -20.30 29.38
N PRO A 175 -18.66 -21.13 30.44
CA PRO A 175 -18.24 -20.71 31.77
C PRO A 175 -16.72 -20.49 31.87
#